data_AF-A0A7C8EKF2-F1
#
_entry.id   AF-A0A7C8EKF2-F1
#
_cell.length_a   1.000
_cell.length_b   1.000
_cell.length_c   1.000
_cell.angle_alpha   90.00
_cell.angle_beta   90.00
_cell.angle_gamma   90.00
#
_symmetry.space_group_name_H-M   'P 1'
#
loop_
_entity.id
_entity.type
_entity.pdbx_description
1 polymer ?
#
loop_
_entity_poly.entity_id
_entity_poly.type
_entity_poly.pdbx_seq_one_letter_code
_entity_poly.pdbx_strand_id
1 'polypeptide(L)'
;MYGQLTKLRSGRAKRVSSWDVSGRNADAWIFKPGETRVLADIKGPGRITHIWMTQPKHYRECLLKFTWDNASKPSVLVPLGDFFGLGHGIVNS
;
A
#
# COMPACT_ATOMS: atom_id res chain seq x y z
N MET A 1 0.08 24.58 -15.96
CA MET A 1 0.17 23.26 -15.31
C MET A 1 -1.10 22.84 -14.55
N TYR A 2 -1.92 23.77 -14.02
CA TYR A 2 -3.07 23.43 -13.15
C TYR A 2 -4.46 23.45 -13.78
N GLY A 3 -4.59 23.82 -15.07
CA GLY A 3 -5.90 24.02 -15.73
C GLY A 3 -6.79 22.78 -15.89
N GLN A 4 -6.35 21.63 -15.37
CA GLN A 4 -7.11 20.38 -15.36
C GLN A 4 -7.65 20.02 -13.96
N LEU A 5 -7.24 20.73 -12.89
CA LEU A 5 -7.66 20.45 -11.51
C LEU A 5 -9.14 20.74 -11.29
N THR A 6 -9.66 21.80 -11.91
CA THR A 6 -11.06 22.23 -11.79
C THR A 6 -12.00 21.46 -12.71
N LYS A 7 -11.47 20.57 -13.57
CA LYS A 7 -12.30 19.78 -14.47
C LYS A 7 -12.83 18.55 -13.76
N LEU A 8 -14.15 18.41 -13.80
CA LEU A 8 -14.83 17.21 -13.32
C LEU A 8 -14.34 15.98 -14.10
N ARG A 9 -14.10 14.89 -13.37
CA ARG A 9 -13.68 13.60 -13.92
C ARG A 9 -14.76 12.59 -13.58
N SER A 10 -15.12 11.76 -14.54
CA SER A 10 -15.91 10.56 -14.24
C SER A 10 -15.04 9.56 -13.47
N GLY A 11 -15.55 9.04 -12.36
CA GLY A 11 -14.85 8.11 -11.50
C GLY A 11 -15.31 8.21 -10.05
N ARG A 12 -14.83 7.28 -9.22
CA ARG A 12 -15.10 7.27 -7.79
C ARG A 12 -13.81 7.07 -7.02
N ALA A 13 -13.56 7.91 -6.02
CA ALA A 13 -12.49 7.68 -5.06
C ALA A 13 -12.85 6.50 -4.17
N LYS A 14 -11.90 5.60 -3.96
CA LYS A 14 -12.01 4.49 -3.02
C LYS A 14 -10.75 4.45 -2.16
N ARG A 15 -10.87 3.88 -0.95
CA ARG A 15 -9.76 3.70 -0.03
C ARG A 15 -9.88 2.34 0.65
N VAL A 16 -8.74 1.69 0.82
CA VAL A 16 -8.55 0.56 1.72
C VAL A 16 -7.46 0.98 2.69
N SER A 17 -7.63 0.73 3.98
CA SER A 17 -6.68 1.11 5.02
C SER A 17 -6.70 0.08 6.15
N SER A 18 -5.73 0.19 7.06
CA SER A 18 -5.61 -0.60 8.28
C SER A 18 -6.61 -0.22 9.38
N TRP A 19 -7.69 0.48 9.03
CA TRP A 19 -8.62 1.03 10.02
C TRP A 19 -9.28 -0.07 10.85
N ASP A 20 -9.53 0.23 12.11
CA ASP A 20 -10.19 -0.68 13.04
C ASP A 20 -11.68 -0.79 12.68
N VAL A 21 -12.07 -1.94 12.13
CA VAL A 21 -13.45 -2.20 11.70
C VAL A 21 -14.47 -2.21 12.83
N SER A 22 -14.03 -2.27 14.09
CA SER A 22 -14.90 -2.10 15.26
C SER A 22 -15.26 -0.64 15.53
N GLY A 23 -14.60 0.31 14.85
CA GLY A 23 -14.74 1.75 15.07
C GLY A 23 -13.94 2.29 16.25
N ARG A 24 -13.02 1.50 16.83
CA ARG A 24 -12.08 1.94 17.85
C ARG A 24 -10.78 2.43 17.20
N ASN A 25 -9.65 2.36 17.91
CA ASN A 25 -8.40 3.02 17.54
C ASN A 25 -7.23 2.03 17.29
N ALA A 26 -7.53 0.75 17.06
CA ALA A 26 -6.50 -0.23 16.68
C ALA A 26 -6.23 -0.18 15.16
N ASP A 27 -5.93 1.01 14.63
CA ASP A 27 -5.83 1.31 13.19
C ASP A 27 -4.52 0.82 12.52
N ALA A 28 -4.04 -0.35 12.93
CA ALA A 28 -2.83 -0.98 12.42
C ALA A 28 -2.99 -2.49 12.32
N TRP A 29 -2.26 -3.11 11.38
CA TRP A 29 -2.16 -4.56 11.30
C TRP A 29 -0.86 -5.04 11.95
N ILE A 30 -0.96 -6.08 12.76
CA ILE A 30 0.18 -6.76 13.38
C ILE A 30 0.47 -8.01 12.55
N PHE A 31 1.74 -8.22 12.22
CA PHE A 31 2.22 -9.37 11.46
C PHE A 31 3.17 -10.20 12.31
N LYS A 32 3.00 -11.52 12.30
CA LYS A 32 3.98 -12.47 12.82
C LYS A 32 5.10 -12.72 11.79
N PRO A 33 6.29 -13.18 12.23
CA PRO A 33 7.34 -13.59 11.30
C PRO A 33 6.83 -14.61 10.26
N GLY A 34 7.09 -14.34 8.99
CA GLY A 34 6.63 -15.18 7.86
C GLY A 34 5.15 -15.03 7.48
N GLU A 35 4.37 -14.24 8.21
CA GLU A 35 2.97 -14.00 7.90
C GLU A 35 2.82 -13.20 6.60
N THR A 36 1.85 -13.59 5.78
CA THR A 36 1.45 -12.84 4.59
C THR A 36 -0.01 -12.44 4.70
N ARG A 37 -0.33 -11.19 4.38
CA ARG A 37 -1.70 -10.67 4.37
C ARG A 37 -2.00 -9.95 3.07
N VAL A 38 -3.23 -10.11 2.59
CA VAL A 38 -3.77 -9.30 1.49
C VAL A 38 -4.21 -7.95 2.06
N LEU A 39 -3.50 -6.88 1.70
CA LEU A 39 -3.83 -5.52 2.16
C LEU A 39 -5.03 -4.94 1.40
N ALA A 40 -5.16 -5.27 0.12
CA ALA A 40 -6.28 -4.89 -0.73
C ALA A 40 -6.46 -5.92 -1.86
N ASP A 41 -7.69 -6.37 -2.08
CA ASP A 41 -8.12 -7.09 -3.30
C ASP A 41 -9.18 -6.23 -3.99
N ILE A 42 -8.80 -5.62 -5.12
CA ILE A 42 -9.60 -4.60 -5.80
C ILE A 42 -10.09 -5.18 -7.13
N LYS A 43 -11.41 -5.21 -7.32
CA LYS A 43 -12.03 -5.68 -8.56
C LYS A 43 -12.35 -4.54 -9.53
N GLY A 44 -12.20 -4.82 -10.81
CA GLY A 44 -12.50 -3.91 -11.91
C GLY A 44 -11.38 -2.91 -12.21
N PRO A 45 -11.56 -2.06 -13.23
CA PRO A 45 -10.55 -1.11 -13.66
C PRO A 45 -10.37 0.02 -12.65
N GLY A 46 -9.13 0.52 -12.53
CA GLY A 46 -8.81 1.63 -11.65
C GLY A 46 -7.35 2.02 -11.72
N ARG A 47 -6.98 3.03 -10.92
CA ARG A 47 -5.59 3.44 -10.72
C ARG A 47 -5.33 3.69 -9.25
N ILE A 48 -4.24 3.15 -8.73
CA ILE A 48 -3.72 3.56 -7.43
C ILE A 48 -2.95 4.85 -7.64
N THR A 49 -3.37 5.92 -6.95
CA THR A 49 -2.76 7.25 -7.07
C THR A 49 -2.03 7.70 -5.82
N HIS A 50 -2.25 7.00 -4.71
CA HIS A 50 -1.66 7.31 -3.43
C HIS A 50 -1.53 6.04 -2.59
N ILE A 51 -0.33 5.80 -2.08
CA ILE A 51 -0.03 4.75 -1.11
C ILE A 51 0.73 5.43 0.03
N TRP A 52 0.27 5.21 1.25
CA TRP A 52 0.94 5.64 2.46
C TRP A 52 1.08 4.43 3.39
N MET A 53 2.27 4.28 3.97
CA MET A 53 2.60 3.18 4.88
C MET A 53 3.58 3.68 5.93
N THR A 54 3.49 3.12 7.13
CA THR A 54 4.46 3.30 8.20
C THR A 54 4.55 2.01 9.01
N GLN A 55 5.71 1.77 9.62
CA GLN A 55 5.93 0.73 10.60
C GLN A 55 7.06 1.14 11.55
N PRO A 56 7.16 0.57 12.76
CA PRO A 56 8.15 1.01 13.73
C PRO A 56 9.60 0.61 13.36
N LYS A 57 9.79 -0.50 12.63
CA LYS A 57 11.12 -1.07 12.31
C LYS A 57 11.01 -2.06 11.15
N HIS A 58 12.15 -2.63 10.72
CA HIS A 58 12.22 -3.75 9.76
C HIS A 58 11.70 -3.41 8.34
N TYR A 59 11.92 -2.19 7.87
CA TYR A 59 11.49 -1.72 6.54
C TYR A 59 12.02 -2.57 5.37
N ARG A 60 13.20 -3.19 5.51
CA ARG A 60 13.77 -4.03 4.46
C ARG A 60 13.38 -5.51 4.58
N GLU A 61 12.81 -5.94 5.70
CA GLU A 61 12.45 -7.34 5.97
C GLU A 61 10.98 -7.64 5.64
N CYS A 62 10.15 -6.61 5.48
CA CYS A 62 8.78 -6.74 4.98
C CYS A 62 8.75 -6.56 3.46
N LEU A 63 8.18 -7.52 2.73
CA LEU A 63 8.02 -7.44 1.27
C LEU A 63 6.64 -6.89 0.90
N LEU A 64 6.61 -5.92 -0.02
CA LEU A 64 5.40 -5.52 -0.71
C LEU A 64 5.25 -6.35 -1.99
N LYS A 65 4.05 -6.91 -2.17
CA LYS A 65 3.68 -7.70 -3.35
C LYS A 65 2.44 -7.11 -4.02
N PHE A 66 2.54 -6.80 -5.31
CA PHE A 66 1.43 -6.33 -6.13
C PHE A 66 1.27 -7.23 -7.36
N THR A 67 0.03 -7.57 -7.67
CA THR A 67 -0.35 -8.34 -8.86
C THR A 67 -1.44 -7.57 -9.59
N TRP A 68 -1.23 -7.30 -10.87
CA TRP A 68 -2.22 -6.63 -11.72
C TRP A 68 -2.92 -7.64 -12.63
N ASP A 69 -4.19 -7.40 -12.93
CA ASP A 69 -4.97 -8.14 -13.93
C ASP A 69 -4.89 -9.67 -13.82
N ASN A 70 -4.86 -10.19 -12.58
CA ASN A 70 -4.73 -11.61 -12.25
C ASN A 70 -3.46 -12.29 -12.82
N ALA A 71 -2.38 -11.53 -13.02
CA ALA A 71 -1.11 -12.09 -13.49
C ALA A 71 -0.62 -13.24 -12.57
N SER A 72 -0.05 -14.27 -13.18
CA SER A 72 0.41 -15.48 -12.47
C SER A 72 1.64 -15.24 -11.58
N LYS A 73 2.34 -14.11 -11.79
CA LYS A 73 3.52 -13.68 -11.03
C LYS A 73 3.32 -12.23 -10.58
N PRO A 74 3.93 -11.82 -9.45
CA PRO A 74 3.83 -10.44 -8.99
C PRO A 74 4.51 -9.48 -9.99
N SER A 75 3.87 -8.35 -10.25
CA SER A 75 4.41 -7.27 -11.07
C SER A 75 5.37 -6.39 -10.27
N VAL A 76 5.16 -6.32 -8.95
CA VAL A 76 6.05 -5.65 -8.01
C VAL A 76 6.25 -6.60 -6.83
N LEU A 77 7.51 -6.91 -6.52
CA LEU A 77 7.91 -7.68 -5.34
C LEU A 77 9.23 -7.10 -4.82
N VAL A 78 9.15 -6.23 -3.82
CA VAL A 78 10.30 -5.48 -3.30
C VAL A 78 10.19 -5.30 -1.79
N PRO A 79 11.30 -5.07 -1.07
CA PRO A 79 11.23 -4.60 0.31
C PRO A 79 10.43 -3.31 0.44
N LEU A 80 9.68 -3.17 1.54
CA LEU A 80 8.84 -2.01 1.80
C LEU A 80 9.64 -0.71 1.80
N GLY A 81 10.80 -0.69 2.47
CA GLY A 81 11.70 0.46 2.50
C GLY A 81 12.19 0.85 1.11
N ASP A 82 12.71 -0.13 0.36
CA ASP A 82 13.25 0.07 -0.99
C ASP A 82 12.20 0.66 -1.95
N PHE A 83 10.93 0.26 -1.84
CA PHE A 83 9.83 0.85 -2.64
C PHE A 83 9.66 2.36 -2.41
N PHE A 84 9.87 2.82 -1.18
CA PHE A 84 9.76 4.23 -0.79
C PHE A 84 11.11 4.97 -0.79
N GLY A 85 12.17 4.38 -1.37
CA GLY A 85 13.50 4.99 -1.44
C GLY A 85 14.27 5.00 -0.11
N LEU A 86 13.81 4.24 0.90
CA LEU A 86 14.50 4.05 2.18
C LEU A 86 15.51 2.90 2.06
N GLY A 87 16.64 3.18 1.42
CA GLY A 87 17.71 2.22 1.19
C GLY A 87 18.50 1.83 2.44
N HIS A 88 19.25 0.72 2.34
CA HIS A 88 20.22 0.25 3.34
C HIS A 88 19.67 -0.01 4.76
N GLY A 89 18.35 -0.08 4.94
CA GLY A 89 17.74 -0.27 6.25
C GLY A 89 17.93 0.92 7.20
N ILE A 90 18.42 2.05 6.70
CA ILE A 90 18.60 3.27 7.48
C ILE A 90 17.27 4.02 7.43
N VAL A 91 16.56 4.00 8.55
CA VAL A 91 15.28 4.69 8.69
C VAL A 91 15.35 5.53 9.95
N ASN A 92 15.34 6.85 9.79
CA ASN A 92 15.15 7.79 10.88
C ASN A 92 13.67 8.17 10.86
N SER A 93 12.87 7.46 11.63
CA SER A 93 11.46 7.77 11.87
C SER A 93 11.28 8.54 13.16
#